data_AF-A0AAW3T3B9-F1
#
_entry.id   AF-A0AAW3T3B9-F1
#
_cell.length_a   1.000
_cell.length_b   1.000
_cell.length_c   1.000
_cell.angle_alpha   90.00
_cell.angle_beta   90.00
_cell.angle_gamma   90.00
#
_symmetry.space_group_name_H-M   'P 1'
#
loop_
_entity.id
_entity.type
_entity.pdbx_description
1 polymer ?
#
loop_
_entity_poly.entity_id
_entity_poly.type
_entity_poly.pdbx_seq_one_letter_code
_entity_poly.pdbx_strand_id
1 'polypeptide(L)'
;MTPNDPTAQGLATMASAGFEFGGDAEQVAHDVRTMWEQLGRPVGAFDAAARAIAALPQRPEVPVADQARRREFERAVGINPVEVELAAALSARELLERMARTCGASC
;
A
#
# COMPACT_ATOMS: atom_id res chain seq x y z
N MET A 1 8.67 -15.17 5.53
CA MET A 1 9.21 -13.81 5.27
C MET A 1 8.72 -12.87 6.37
N THR A 2 9.49 -11.83 6.74
CA THR A 2 9.08 -10.86 7.77
C THR A 2 8.62 -9.53 7.13
N PRO A 3 7.83 -8.69 7.81
CA PRO A 3 7.40 -7.39 7.28
C PRO A 3 8.56 -6.40 7.03
N ASN A 4 9.70 -6.61 7.70
CA ASN A 4 10.91 -5.79 7.54
C ASN A 4 11.78 -6.25 6.37
N ASP A 5 11.39 -7.32 5.66
CA ASP A 5 12.07 -7.76 4.46
C ASP A 5 11.96 -6.69 3.36
N PRO A 6 13.05 -6.29 2.68
CA PRO A 6 12.99 -5.28 1.62
C PRO A 6 12.01 -5.63 0.50
N THR A 7 11.81 -6.92 0.22
CA THR A 7 10.81 -7.39 -0.76
C THR A 7 9.41 -7.10 -0.28
N ALA A 8 9.11 -7.42 0.99
CA ALA A 8 7.80 -7.16 1.58
C ALA A 8 7.49 -5.65 1.60
N GLN A 9 8.49 -4.83 1.96
CA GLN A 9 8.36 -3.37 1.96
C GLN A 9 8.17 -2.81 0.55
N GLY A 10 8.90 -3.34 -0.45
CA GLY A 10 8.76 -2.94 -1.84
C GLY A 10 7.36 -3.25 -2.39
N LEU A 11 6.85 -4.45 -2.16
CA LEU A 11 5.50 -4.84 -2.57
C LEU A 11 4.42 -4.04 -1.85
N ALA A 12 4.58 -3.77 -0.56
CA ALA A 12 3.67 -2.93 0.23
C ALA A 12 3.63 -1.49 -0.31
N THR A 13 4.80 -0.92 -0.62
CA THR A 13 4.94 0.43 -1.19
C THR A 13 4.28 0.51 -2.55
N MET A 14 4.54 -0.46 -3.43
CA MET A 14 3.94 -0.52 -4.76
C MET A 14 2.42 -0.61 -4.70
N ALA A 15 1.88 -1.48 -3.84
CA ALA A 15 0.44 -1.63 -3.68
C ALA A 15 -0.21 -0.34 -3.15
N SER A 16 0.37 0.28 -2.11
CA SER A 16 -0.14 1.53 -1.53
C SER A 16 -0.11 2.68 -2.55
N ALA A 17 1.02 2.86 -3.25
CA ALA A 17 1.17 3.91 -4.25
C ALA A 17 0.21 3.71 -5.43
N GLY A 18 0.01 2.46 -5.87
CA GLY A 18 -0.94 2.15 -6.96
C GLY A 18 -2.35 2.65 -6.66
N PHE A 19 -2.85 2.39 -5.44
CA PHE A 19 -4.16 2.91 -5.01
C PHE A 19 -4.16 4.41 -4.76
N GLU A 20 -3.07 4.97 -4.22
CA GLU A 20 -2.95 6.41 -3.98
C GLU A 20 -3.01 7.23 -5.28
N PHE A 21 -2.51 6.67 -6.38
CA PHE A 21 -2.62 7.27 -7.71
C PHE A 21 -3.95 6.95 -8.44
N GLY A 22 -4.90 6.31 -7.76
CA GLY A 22 -6.24 6.02 -8.30
C GLY A 22 -6.32 4.76 -9.15
N GLY A 23 -5.33 3.86 -9.06
CA GLY A 23 -5.39 2.54 -9.70
C GLY A 23 -6.52 1.70 -9.10
N ASP A 24 -7.19 0.91 -9.96
CA ASP A 24 -8.16 -0.08 -9.50
C ASP A 24 -7.47 -1.36 -8.99
N ALA A 25 -8.26 -2.23 -8.35
CA ALA A 25 -7.73 -3.43 -7.73
C ALA A 25 -7.13 -4.43 -8.74
N GLU A 26 -7.61 -4.46 -9.99
CA GLU A 26 -7.08 -5.39 -10.99
C GLU A 26 -5.73 -4.92 -11.51
N GLN A 27 -5.61 -3.63 -11.81
CA GLN A 27 -4.35 -3.01 -12.22
C GLN A 27 -3.28 -3.15 -11.13
N VAL A 28 -3.61 -2.78 -9.88
CA VAL A 28 -2.66 -2.89 -8.77
C VAL A 28 -2.28 -4.36 -8.51
N ALA A 29 -3.24 -5.29 -8.61
CA ALA A 29 -2.94 -6.72 -8.48
C ALA A 29 -2.02 -7.23 -9.59
N HIS A 30 -2.19 -6.74 -10.82
CA HIS A 30 -1.32 -7.06 -11.94
C HIS A 30 0.11 -6.59 -11.68
N ASP A 31 0.29 -5.33 -11.29
CA ASP A 31 1.61 -4.74 -11.08
C ASP A 31 2.36 -5.41 -9.92
N VAL A 32 1.67 -5.61 -8.79
CA VAL A 32 2.23 -6.29 -7.61
C VAL A 32 2.61 -7.74 -7.93
N ARG A 33 1.78 -8.45 -8.72
CA ARG A 33 2.08 -9.83 -9.14
C ARG A 33 3.27 -9.86 -10.09
N THR A 34 3.33 -8.98 -11.07
CA THR A 34 4.43 -8.88 -12.02
C THR A 34 5.76 -8.65 -11.28
N MET A 35 5.79 -7.74 -10.30
CA MET A 35 6.97 -7.53 -9.46
C MET A 35 7.34 -8.79 -8.66
N TRP A 36 6.37 -9.44 -8.01
CA TRP A 36 6.60 -10.69 -7.28
C TRP A 36 7.16 -11.81 -8.16
N GLU A 37 6.70 -11.93 -9.41
CA GLU A 37 7.24 -12.90 -10.38
C GLU A 37 8.67 -12.56 -10.80
N GLN A 38 8.97 -11.29 -11.05
CA GLN A 38 10.33 -10.83 -11.36
C GLN A 38 11.32 -11.10 -10.23
N LEU A 39 10.84 -11.07 -8.98
CA LEU A 39 11.64 -11.40 -7.79
C LEU A 39 11.78 -12.92 -7.54
N GLY A 40 11.32 -13.77 -8.45
CA GLY A 40 11.46 -15.22 -8.34
C GLY A 40 10.39 -15.89 -7.48
N ARG A 41 9.21 -15.26 -7.36
CA ARG A 41 8.05 -15.80 -6.61
C ARG A 41 8.35 -16.14 -5.14
N PRO A 42 8.94 -15.21 -4.36
CA PRO A 42 9.28 -15.48 -2.97
C PRO A 42 8.04 -15.86 -2.15
N VAL A 43 8.13 -16.98 -1.42
CA VAL A 43 7.02 -17.54 -0.64
C VAL A 43 6.70 -16.65 0.56
N GLY A 44 5.41 -16.40 0.77
CA GLY A 44 4.91 -15.57 1.88
C GLY A 44 5.16 -14.07 1.71
N ALA A 45 5.58 -13.62 0.53
CA ALA A 45 5.84 -12.20 0.26
C ALA A 45 4.59 -11.33 0.39
N PHE A 46 3.42 -11.80 -0.07
CA PHE A 46 2.18 -11.06 0.04
C PHE A 46 1.68 -10.92 1.49
N ASP A 47 1.78 -11.97 2.32
CA ASP A 47 1.41 -11.90 3.74
C ASP A 47 2.35 -10.94 4.50
N ALA A 48 3.66 -11.04 4.23
CA ALA A 48 4.64 -10.13 4.81
C ALA A 48 4.41 -8.68 4.36
N ALA A 49 4.08 -8.45 3.09
CA ALA A 49 3.78 -7.13 2.55
C ALA A 49 2.50 -6.54 3.14
N ALA A 50 1.44 -7.33 3.30
CA ALA A 50 0.20 -6.88 3.95
C ALA A 50 0.47 -6.36 5.38
N ARG A 51 1.33 -7.04 6.13
CA ARG A 51 1.77 -6.59 7.45
C ARG A 51 2.68 -5.36 7.39
N ALA A 52 3.50 -5.25 6.34
CA ALA A 52 4.41 -4.12 6.15
C ALA A 52 3.70 -2.80 5.86
N ILE A 53 2.45 -2.82 5.39
CA ILE A 53 1.61 -1.61 5.23
C ILE A 53 1.56 -0.77 6.52
N ALA A 54 1.44 -1.42 7.68
CA ALA A 54 1.39 -0.73 8.97
C ALA A 54 2.72 -0.06 9.37
N ALA A 55 3.83 -0.45 8.74
CA ALA A 55 5.16 0.11 8.97
C ALA A 55 5.55 1.16 7.93
N LEU A 56 4.68 1.45 6.94
CA LEU A 56 4.95 2.50 5.97
C LEU A 56 5.01 3.88 6.67
N PRO A 57 5.87 4.79 6.18
CA PRO A 57 5.97 6.14 6.72
C PRO A 57 4.59 6.81 6.76
N GLN A 58 4.20 7.28 7.94
CA GLN A 58 2.95 8.03 8.14
C GLN A 58 3.22 9.52 8.03
N ARG A 59 2.22 10.29 7.58
CA ARG A 59 2.30 11.75 7.61
C ARG A 59 2.39 12.25 9.05
N PRO A 60 3.15 13.34 9.30
CA PRO A 60 3.17 13.96 10.62
C PRO A 60 1.78 14.40 11.06
N GLU A 61 1.48 14.22 12.34
CA GLU A 61 0.22 14.68 12.94
C GLU A 61 0.10 16.21 12.88
N VAL A 62 -1.10 16.68 12.58
CA VAL A 62 -1.44 18.11 12.56
C VAL A 62 -2.46 18.36 13.68
N PRO A 63 -2.26 19.37 14.54
CA PRO A 63 -3.22 19.74 15.57
C PRO A 63 -4.62 19.95 14.98
N VAL A 64 -5.67 19.55 15.70
CA VAL A 64 -7.07 19.67 15.22
C VAL A 64 -7.42 21.10 14.80
N ALA A 65 -6.92 22.10 15.53
CA ALA A 65 -7.11 23.52 15.22
C ALA A 65 -6.57 23.92 13.83
N ASP A 66 -5.56 23.22 13.33
CA ASP A 66 -4.90 23.51 12.06
C ASP A 66 -5.41 22.64 10.89
N GLN A 67 -6.28 21.67 11.13
CA GLN A 67 -6.74 20.74 10.08
C GLN A 67 -7.49 21.45 8.94
N ALA A 68 -8.29 22.47 9.25
CA ALA A 68 -9.01 23.23 8.22
C ALA A 68 -8.04 23.94 7.26
N ARG A 69 -7.04 24.62 7.83
CA ARG A 69 -5.97 25.30 7.08
C ARG A 69 -5.14 24.32 6.27
N ARG A 70 -4.82 23.16 6.83
CA ARG A 70 -4.10 22.09 6.13
C ARG A 70 -4.87 21.59 4.90
N ARG A 71 -6.17 21.31 5.05
CA ARG A 71 -7.02 20.84 3.95
C ARG A 71 -7.15 21.87 2.83
N GLU A 72 -7.24 23.15 3.17
CA GLU A 72 -7.26 24.24 2.18
C GLU A 72 -5.96 24.29 1.38
N PHE A 73 -4.81 24.20 2.06
CA PHE A 73 -3.51 24.13 1.41
C PHE A 73 -3.37 22.90 0.51
N GLU A 74 -3.76 21.72 1.00
CA GLU A 74 -3.69 20.47 0.22
C GLU A 74 -4.49 20.57 -1.08
N ARG A 75 -5.71 21.12 -1.03
CA ARG A 75 -6.52 21.36 -2.22
C ARG A 75 -5.89 22.38 -3.16
N ALA A 76 -5.34 23.47 -2.63
CA ALA A 76 -4.73 24.53 -3.43
C ALA A 76 -3.48 24.06 -4.18
N VAL A 77 -2.72 23.15 -3.60
CA VAL A 77 -1.45 22.63 -4.16
C VAL A 77 -1.65 21.30 -4.91
N GLY A 78 -2.84 20.71 -4.86
CA GLY A 78 -3.12 19.41 -5.48
C GLY A 78 -2.49 18.22 -4.76
N ILE A 79 -2.29 18.35 -3.44
CA ILE A 79 -1.79 17.26 -2.60
C ILE A 79 -2.97 16.36 -2.20
N ASN A 80 -2.77 15.04 -2.27
CA ASN A 80 -3.76 14.09 -1.82
C ASN A 80 -4.08 14.29 -0.32
N PRO A 81 -5.37 14.34 0.07
CA PRO A 81 -5.78 14.36 1.47
C PRO A 81 -5.30 13.11 2.22
N VAL A 82 -5.12 13.24 3.53
CA VAL A 82 -4.74 12.11 4.42
C VAL A 82 -5.76 10.96 4.32
N GLU A 83 -7.04 11.28 4.12
CA GLU A 83 -8.09 10.28 3.97
C GLU A 83 -7.90 9.41 2.71
N VAL A 84 -7.31 9.96 1.65
CA VAL A 84 -6.98 9.21 0.42
C VAL A 84 -5.82 8.25 0.68
N GLU A 85 -4.77 8.69 1.36
CA GLU A 85 -3.64 7.83 1.72
C GLU A 85 -4.07 6.68 2.63
N LEU A 86 -4.92 6.96 3.62
CA LEU A 86 -5.47 5.92 4.50
C LEU A 86 -6.31 4.91 3.71
N ALA A 87 -7.17 5.39 2.80
CA ALA A 87 -7.97 4.50 1.95
C ALA A 87 -7.09 3.65 1.03
N ALA A 88 -6.01 4.21 0.50
CA ALA A 88 -5.03 3.50 -0.32
C ALA A 88 -4.31 2.41 0.49
N ALA A 89 -3.84 2.73 1.70
CA ALA A 89 -3.19 1.76 2.57
C ALA A 89 -4.11 0.60 2.96
N LEU A 90 -5.39 0.88 3.28
CA LEU A 90 -6.38 -0.15 3.60
C LEU A 90 -6.68 -1.04 2.40
N SER A 91 -6.88 -0.45 1.22
CA SER A 91 -7.10 -1.17 -0.04
C SER A 91 -5.91 -2.05 -0.41
N ALA A 92 -4.68 -1.52 -0.26
CA ALA A 92 -3.44 -2.25 -0.49
C ALA A 92 -3.31 -3.46 0.44
N ARG A 93 -3.57 -3.29 1.73
CA ARG A 93 -3.55 -4.40 2.70
C ARG A 93 -4.55 -5.49 2.32
N GLU A 94 -5.80 -5.12 2.04
CA GLU A 94 -6.84 -6.08 1.68
C GLU A 94 -6.47 -6.85 0.40
N LEU A 95 -5.93 -6.15 -0.61
CA LEU A 95 -5.46 -6.78 -1.84
C LEU A 95 -4.33 -7.79 -1.56
N LEU A 96 -3.32 -7.41 -0.80
CA LEU A 96 -2.18 -8.27 -0.48
C LEU A 96 -2.60 -9.51 0.31
N GLU A 97 -3.53 -9.37 1.26
CA GLU A 97 -4.13 -10.51 1.97
C GLU A 97 -4.91 -11.44 1.03
N ARG A 98 -5.62 -10.87 0.06
CA ARG A 98 -6.34 -11.64 -0.97
C ARG A 98 -5.37 -12.41 -1.86
N MET A 99 -4.29 -11.77 -2.31
CA MET A 99 -3.23 -12.38 -3.10
C MET A 99 -2.49 -13.47 -2.32
N ALA A 100 -2.26 -13.29 -1.02
CA ALA A 100 -1.68 -14.33 -0.18
C ALA A 100 -2.55 -15.60 -0.16
N ARG A 101 -3.88 -15.46 -0.11
CA ARG A 101 -4.80 -16.60 -0.16
C ARG A 101 -4.87 -17.28 -1.52
N THR A 102 -4.84 -16.52 -2.62
CA THR A 102 -5.01 -17.07 -3.97
C THR A 102 -3.71 -17.58 -4.59
N CYS A 103 -2.58 -16.92 -4.33
CA CYS A 103 -1.26 -17.31 -4.85
C CYS A 103 -0.51 -18.25 -3.89
N GLY A 104 -0.82 -18.22 -2.59
CA GLY A 104 -0.21 -19.13 -1.60
C GLY A 104 -0.84 -20.52 -1.55
N ALA A 105 -1.98 -20.74 -2.20
CA ALA A 105 -2.65 -22.04 -2.28
C ALA A 105 -2.04 -22.99 -3.33
N SER A 106 -1.07 -22.53 -4.12
CA SER A 106 -0.31 -23.36 -5.05
C SER A 106 0.91 -23.95 -4.33
N CYS A 107 0.67 -24.96 -3.50
CA CYS A 107 1.69 -25.87 -2.99
C CYS A 107 1.23 -27.31 -3.26
#